data_AF-Q3UAF0-F1
#
_entry.id   AF-Q3UAF0-F1
#
_cell.length_a   1.000
_cell.length_b   1.000
_cell.length_c   1.000
_cell.angle_alpha   90.00
_cell.angle_beta   90.00
_cell.angle_gamma   90.00
#
_symmetry.space_group_name_H-M   'P 1'
#
loop_
_entity.id
_entity.type
_entity.pdbx_description
1 polymer ?
#
loop_
_entity_poly.entity_id
_entity_poly.type
_entity_poly.pdbx_seq_one_letter_code
_entity_poly.pdbx_strand_id
1 'polypeptide(L)' 'MEEYAREPCPWRIVDDCGGAFTMGVIGGGVFQAIKGFRNAPVGIRHRFRGSVNAV' A
#
# COMPACT_ATOMS: atom_id res chain seq x y z
N MET A 1 14.37 -31.18 17.97
CA MET A 1 13.87 -31.15 16.59
C MET A 1 12.73 -30.13 16.50
N GLU A 2 13.05 -28.86 16.75
CA GLU A 2 12.11 -27.74 16.63
C GLU A 2 12.83 -26.46 16.16
N GLU A 3 14.09 -26.58 15.73
CA GLU A 3 14.94 -25.46 15.30
C GLU A 3 14.88 -25.22 13.78
N TYR A 4 14.14 -26.07 13.05
CA TYR A 4 13.92 -25.96 11.60
C TYR A 4 12.56 -25.32 11.26
N ALA A 5 11.78 -24.92 12.26
CA ALA A 5 10.50 -24.21 12.05
C ALA A 5 10.71 -22.71 11.80
N ARG A 6 11.89 -22.15 12.13
CA ARG A 6 12.28 -20.80 11.70
C ARG A 6 12.69 -20.88 10.23
N GLU A 7 12.00 -20.15 9.36
CA GLU A 7 12.52 -19.79 8.03
C GLU A 7 14.00 -19.37 8.13
N PRO A 8 14.90 -19.88 7.27
CA PRO A 8 16.30 -19.49 7.30
C PRO A 8 16.48 -18.05 6.83
N CYS A 9 17.30 -17.28 7.54
CA CYS A 9 17.82 -16.01 7.01
C CYS A 9 18.73 -16.34 5.80
N PRO A 10 18.68 -15.60 4.69
CA PRO A 10 18.18 -14.23 4.54
C PRO A 10 16.75 -14.12 4.02
N TRP A 11 16.09 -15.22 3.66
CA TRP A 11 14.78 -15.18 2.97
C TRP A 11 13.69 -14.48 3.77
N ARG A 12 13.68 -14.66 5.09
CA ARG A 12 12.77 -13.92 5.99
C ARG A 12 12.88 -12.40 5.84
N ILE A 13 14.10 -11.87 5.66
CA ILE A 13 14.30 -10.42 5.51
C ILE A 13 13.62 -9.91 4.24
N VAL A 14 13.77 -10.67 3.15
CA VAL A 14 13.15 -10.33 1.86
C VAL A 14 11.63 -10.43 1.96
N ASP A 15 11.11 -11.45 2.64
CA ASP A 15 9.68 -11.64 2.85
C ASP A 15 9.07 -10.53 3.72
N ASP A 16 9.70 -10.20 4.86
CA ASP A 16 9.29 -9.11 5.74
C ASP A 16 9.33 -7.75 5.02
N CYS A 17 10.40 -7.46 4.28
CA CYS A 17 10.50 -6.25 3.46
C CYS A 17 9.41 -6.21 2.37
N GLY A 18 9.14 -7.33 1.72
CA GLY A 18 8.09 -7.45 0.70
C GLY A 18 6.69 -7.25 1.28
N GLY A 19 6.42 -7.82 2.45
CA GLY A 19 5.20 -7.64 3.21
C GLY A 19 5.01 -6.18 3.62
N ALA A 20 6.04 -5.56 4.22
CA ALA A 20 6.02 -4.16 4.61
C ALA A 20 5.81 -3.23 3.40
N PHE A 21 6.49 -3.49 2.28
CA PHE A 21 6.32 -2.72 1.04
C PHE A 21 4.89 -2.83 0.51
N THR A 22 4.35 -4.04 0.43
CA THR A 22 2.99 -4.29 -0.07
C THR A 22 1.95 -3.60 0.82
N MET A 23 2.10 -3.71 2.14
CA MET A 23 1.24 -3.00 3.10
C MET A 23 1.33 -1.47 2.91
N GLY A 24 2.54 -0.94 2.69
CA GLY A 24 2.76 0.47 2.41
C GLY A 24 2.09 0.95 1.12
N VAL A 25 2.25 0.20 0.02
CA VAL A 25 1.65 0.52 -1.29
C VAL A 25 0.13 0.50 -1.21
N ILE A 26 -0.44 -0.55 -0.60
CA ILE A 26 -1.90 -0.68 -0.48
C ILE A 26 -2.46 0.38 0.45
N GLY A 27 -1.90 0.50 1.67
CA GLY A 27 -2.39 1.45 2.67
C GLY A 27 -2.23 2.90 2.23
N GLY A 28 -1.04 3.25 1.71
CA GLY A 28 -0.76 4.57 1.17
C GLY A 28 -1.62 4.91 -0.04
N GLY A 29 -1.76 3.97 -0.99
CA GLY A 29 -2.59 4.15 -2.18
C GLY A 29 -4.06 4.38 -1.84
N VAL A 30 -4.64 3.56 -0.95
CA VAL A 30 -6.04 3.74 -0.50
C VAL A 30 -6.24 5.08 0.21
N PHE A 31 -5.35 5.40 1.16
CA PHE A 31 -5.44 6.66 1.91
C PHE A 31 -5.38 7.87 0.98
N GLN A 32 -4.43 7.86 0.05
CA GLN A 32 -4.16 8.99 -0.82
C GLN A 32 -5.21 9.11 -1.94
N ALA A 33 -5.74 7.99 -2.45
CA ALA A 33 -6.90 7.97 -3.36
C ALA A 33 -8.14 8.61 -2.71
N ILE A 34 -8.49 8.19 -1.48
CA ILE A 34 -9.65 8.75 -0.75
C ILE A 34 -9.46 10.24 -0.51
N LYS A 35 -8.27 10.66 -0.08
CA LYS A 35 -7.96 12.08 0.14
C LYS A 35 -8.02 12.88 -1.16
N GLY A 36 -7.48 12.35 -2.26
CA GLY A 36 -7.55 12.93 -3.60
C GLY A 36 -8.99 13.09 -4.10
N PHE A 37 -9.84 12.09 -3.87
CA PHE A 37 -11.26 12.15 -4.21
C PHE A 37 -12.01 13.22 -3.40
N ARG A 38 -11.75 13.30 -2.09
CA ARG A 38 -12.45 14.23 -1.18
C ARG A 38 -12.05 15.69 -1.37
N ASN A 39 -10.77 15.94 -1.66
CA ASN A 39 -10.23 17.30 -1.80
C ASN A 39 -10.30 17.84 -3.22
N ALA A 40 -10.66 17.00 -4.20
CA ALA A 40 -10.83 17.44 -5.58
C ALA A 40 -12.06 18.36 -5.76
N PRO A 41 -12.06 19.20 -6.81
CA PRO A 41 -13.20 20.07 -7.15
C PRO A 41 -14.51 19.29 -7.27
N VAL A 42 -15.63 20.00 -7.06
CA VAL A 42 -16.97 19.42 -7.17
C VAL A 42 -17.21 18.76 -8.54
N GLY A 43 -17.97 17.66 -8.53
CA GLY A 43 -18.27 16.86 -9.72
C GLY A 43 -17.55 15.50 -9.72
N ILE A 44 -18.30 14.43 -10.00
CA ILE A 44 -17.81 13.05 -9.93
C ILE A 44 -16.59 12.83 -10.84
N ARG A 45 -16.59 13.41 -12.04
CA ARG A 45 -15.44 13.35 -12.97
C ARG A 45 -14.16 13.95 -12.39
N HIS A 46 -14.27 15.10 -11.72
CA HIS A 46 -13.14 15.82 -11.14
C HIS A 46 -12.60 15.08 -9.93
N ARG A 47 -13.50 14.54 -9.10
CA ARG A 47 -13.13 13.70 -7.94
C ARG A 47 -12.47 12.40 -8.33
N PHE A 48 -12.99 11.72 -9.35
CA PHE A 48 -12.36 10.50 -9.86
C PHE A 48 -10.95 10.79 -10.41
N ARG A 49 -10.79 11.86 -11.19
CA ARG A 49 -9.47 12.27 -11.70
C ARG A 49 -8.51 12.67 -10.59
N GLY A 50 -9.02 13.36 -9.56
CA GLY A 50 -8.24 13.73 -8.37
C GLY A 50 -7.80 12.51 -7.54
N SER A 51 -8.64 11.48 -7.46
CA SER A 51 -8.29 10.21 -6.81
C SER A 51 -7.17 9.48 -7.54
N VAL A 52 -7.26 9.38 -8.88
CA VAL A 52 -6.27 8.68 -9.70
C VAL A 52 -4.92 9.41 -9.71
N ASN A 53 -4.92 10.74 -9.78
CA ASN A 53 -3.68 11.52 -9.79
C ASN A 53 -2.99 11.61 -8.42
N ALA A 54 -3.67 11.24 -7.33
CA ALA A 54 -3.14 11.35 -5.99
C ALA A 54 -2.32 10.12 -5.57
N VAL A 55 -2.42 9.00 -6.30
CA VAL A 55 -1.69 7.75 -6.03
C VAL A 55 -0.53 7.59 -7.00
#